data_AF-A0A8X6TA41-F1
#
_entry.id   AF-A0A8X6TA41-F1
#
_cell.length_a   1.000
_cell.length_b   1.000
_cell.length_c   1.000
_cell.angle_alpha   90.00
_cell.angle_beta   90.00
_cell.angle_gamma   90.00
#
_symmetry.space_group_name_H-M   'P 1'
#
loop_
_entity.id
_entity.type
_entity.pdbx_description
1 polymer ?
#
loop_
_entity_poly.entity_id
_entity_poly.type
_entity_poly.pdbx_seq_one_letter_code
_entity_poly.pdbx_strand_id
1 'polypeptide(L)' 'MESRSDTCTERNHDCTKHRHSCCRGKMFKDKCTCFYKEGNDTSPTDDEICTCQQVWYHTLAEEVIDKGTKLLKFWIG' A
#
# COMPACT_ATOMS: atom_id res chain seq x y z
N MET A 1 10.87 13.17 -19.37
CA MET A 1 9.67 13.69 -18.68
C MET A 1 8.58 12.66 -18.90
N GLU A 2 8.40 11.71 -17.96
CA GLU A 2 7.36 10.68 -18.11
C GLU A 2 6.02 11.31 -17.75
N SER A 3 5.11 11.33 -18.73
CA SER A 3 3.77 11.88 -18.64
C SER A 3 3.03 11.25 -17.45
N ARG A 4 2.64 12.08 -16.47
CA ARG A 4 1.84 11.67 -15.32
C ARG A 4 0.47 11.26 -15.84
N SER A 5 0.28 9.98 -16.16
CA SER A 5 -1.05 9.42 -16.30
C SER A 5 -1.81 9.72 -14.99
N ASP A 6 -2.85 10.55 -15.06
CA ASP A 6 -3.67 11.01 -13.92
C ASP A 6 -4.37 9.88 -13.14
N THR A 7 -4.18 8.62 -13.55
CA THR A 7 -4.72 7.42 -12.92
C THR A 7 -3.63 6.70 -12.12
N CYS A 8 -3.71 6.79 -10.80
CA CYS A 8 -2.91 5.94 -9.91
C CYS A 8 -3.56 4.55 -9.77
N THR A 9 -2.78 3.55 -9.34
CA THR A 9 -3.27 2.21 -9.05
C THR A 9 -3.87 2.18 -7.65
N GLU A 10 -5.17 1.88 -7.56
CA GLU A 10 -5.90 1.78 -6.29
C GLU A 10 -5.36 0.64 -5.40
N ARG A 11 -5.72 0.69 -4.12
CA ARG A 11 -5.32 -0.35 -3.16
C ARG A 11 -5.83 -1.73 -3.57
N ASN A 12 -4.99 -2.74 -3.40
CA ASN A 12 -5.21 -4.13 -3.80
C ASN A 12 -5.32 -4.37 -5.32
N HIS A 13 -5.10 -3.36 -6.17
CA HIS A 13 -5.05 -3.54 -7.62
C HIS A 13 -3.64 -3.91 -8.11
N ASP A 14 -3.60 -4.51 -9.30
CA ASP A 14 -2.36 -4.89 -9.99
C ASP A 14 -1.48 -3.67 -10.26
N CYS A 15 -0.24 -3.76 -9.80
CA CYS A 15 0.79 -2.76 -10.02
C CYS A 15 2.03 -3.33 -10.70
N THR A 16 1.92 -4.55 -11.25
CA THR A 16 3.04 -5.31 -11.84
C THR A 16 3.76 -4.50 -12.92
N LYS A 17 2.98 -3.83 -13.79
CA LYS A 17 3.50 -2.95 -14.85
C LYS A 17 3.85 -1.53 -14.39
N HIS A 18 3.39 -1.10 -13.21
CA HIS A 18 3.46 0.28 -12.74
C HIS A 18 3.77 0.38 -11.24
N ARG A 19 4.92 -0.16 -10.82
CA ARG A 19 5.29 -0.35 -9.41
C ARG A 19 5.35 0.94 -8.56
N HIS A 20 5.48 2.10 -9.19
CA HIS A 20 5.54 3.40 -8.50
C HIS A 20 4.25 4.20 -8.57
N SER A 21 3.22 3.69 -9.26
CA SER A 21 1.98 4.41 -9.54
C SER A 21 0.86 4.15 -8.53
N CYS A 22 1.13 3.42 -7.43
CA CYS A 22 0.13 3.24 -6.37
C CYS A 22 -0.38 4.57 -5.83
N CYS A 23 -1.69 4.63 -5.61
CA CYS A 23 -2.36 5.79 -5.05
C CYS A 23 -1.83 6.14 -3.66
N ARG A 24 -1.94 7.43 -3.31
CA ARG A 24 -1.65 7.88 -1.95
C ARG A 24 -2.90 7.72 -1.10
N GLY A 25 -2.81 6.94 -0.02
CA GLY A 25 -3.86 6.86 1.00
C GLY A 25 -3.95 8.14 1.83
N LYS A 26 -4.77 8.12 2.89
CA LYS A 26 -5.04 9.32 3.70
C LYS A 26 -3.79 9.92 4.35
N MET A 27 -2.88 9.08 4.85
CA MET A 27 -1.63 9.54 5.47
C MET A 27 -0.37 9.11 4.69
N PHE A 28 -0.38 7.89 4.16
CA PHE A 28 0.80 7.26 3.56
C PHE A 28 0.55 6.80 2.13
N LYS A 29 1.61 6.77 1.33
CA LYS A 29 1.56 6.24 -0.04
C LYS A 29 1.60 4.71 0.01
N ASP A 30 0.66 4.07 -0.70
CA ASP A 30 0.68 2.62 -0.83
C ASP A 30 1.91 2.18 -1.62
N LYS A 31 2.46 1.01 -1.28
CA LYS A 31 3.63 0.44 -1.95
C LYS A 31 3.18 -0.74 -2.80
N CYS A 32 3.76 -0.87 -3.99
CA CYS A 32 3.57 -2.06 -4.80
C CYS A 32 4.36 -3.22 -4.20
N THR A 33 3.67 -4.26 -3.75
CA THR A 33 4.25 -5.46 -3.13
C THR A 33 4.08 -6.64 -4.07
N CYS A 34 5.17 -7.31 -4.41
CA CYS A 34 5.18 -8.46 -5.32
C CYS A 34 5.31 -9.78 -4.55
N PHE A 35 4.55 -10.76 -4.99
CA PHE A 35 4.57 -12.13 -4.49
C PHE A 35 4.99 -13.06 -5.63
N TYR A 36 5.83 -14.03 -5.32
CA TYR A 36 6.22 -15.08 -6.25
C TYR A 36 5.42 -16.34 -5.94
N LYS A 37 4.95 -17.04 -6.98
CA LYS A 37 4.37 -18.36 -6.77
C LYS A 37 5.47 -19.35 -6.38
N GLU A 38 5.24 -20.08 -5.31
CA GLU A 38 6.15 -21.13 -4.85
C GLU A 38 6.26 -22.23 -5.91
N GLY A 39 7.49 -22.47 -6.42
CA GLY A 39 7.78 -23.50 -7.43
C GLY A 39 8.41 -23.00 -8.74
N ASN A 40 8.65 -21.70 -8.93
CA ASN A 40 9.37 -21.17 -10.09
C ASN A 40 10.68 -20.47 -9.68
N ASP A 41 11.69 -21.28 -9.29
CA ASP A 41 13.06 -20.81 -9.03
C ASP A 41 13.83 -20.41 -10.32
N THR A 42 13.21 -20.53 -11.51
CA THR A 42 13.94 -20.47 -12.79
C THR A 42 13.47 -19.38 -13.76
N SER A 43 12.43 -18.61 -13.45
CA SER A 43 12.01 -17.47 -14.30
C SER A 43 11.47 -16.30 -13.46
N PRO A 44 12.30 -15.27 -13.19
CA PRO A 44 11.94 -14.16 -12.31
C PRO A 44 10.90 -13.18 -12.88
N THR A 45 10.39 -13.38 -14.10
CA THR A 45 9.62 -12.35 -14.84
C THR A 45 8.18 -12.70 -15.13
N ASP A 46 7.81 -13.97 -15.27
CA ASP A 46 6.50 -14.34 -15.85
C ASP A 46 5.42 -14.72 -14.81
N ASP A 47 5.82 -14.95 -13.54
CA ASP A 47 4.92 -15.40 -12.47
C ASP A 47 4.86 -14.49 -11.24
N GLU A 48 5.48 -13.30 -11.29
CA GLU A 48 5.33 -12.32 -10.21
C GLU A 48 3.92 -11.71 -10.25
N ILE A 49 3.26 -11.69 -9.10
CA ILE A 49 1.97 -11.03 -8.93
C ILE A 49 2.18 -9.87 -7.96
N CYS A 50 2.04 -8.64 -8.45
CA CYS A 50 2.23 -7.45 -7.63
C CYS A 50 0.91 -6.71 -7.37
N THR A 51 0.68 -6.28 -6.13
CA THR A 51 -0.48 -5.47 -5.75
C THR A 51 -0.12 -4.27 -4.89
N CYS A 52 -0.87 -3.17 -5.01
CA CYS A 52 -0.68 -2.02 -4.13
C CYS A 52 -1.18 -2.36 -2.71
N GLN A 53 -0.29 -2.29 -1.73
CA GLN A 53 -0.55 -2.61 -0.33
C GLN A 53 -0.18 -1.41 0.56
N GLN A 54 -1.00 -1.14 1.58
CA GLN A 54 -0.59 -0.24 2.66
C GLN A 54 0.33 -1.02 3.60
N VAL A 55 1.45 -0.43 4.02
CA VAL A 55 2.36 -1.12 4.94
C VAL A 55 1.69 -1.27 6.30
N TRP A 56 1.72 -2.48 6.86
CA TRP A 56 0.97 -2.88 8.07
C TRP A 56 1.19 -1.96 9.29
N TYR A 57 2.39 -1.41 9.49
CA TYR A 57 2.66 -0.48 10.60
C TYR A 57 1.97 0.88 10.44
N HIS A 58 1.58 1.27 9.22
CA HIS A 58 0.79 2.48 9.01
C HIS A 58 -0.64 2.29 9.51
N THR A 59 -1.22 1.09 9.36
CA THR A 59 -2.53 0.76 9.92
C THR A 59 -2.49 0.80 11.45
N LEU A 60 -1.43 0.25 12.06
CA LEU A 60 -1.23 0.32 13.51
C LEU A 60 -1.06 1.75 14.03
N ALA A 61 -0.30 2.59 13.31
CA ALA A 61 -0.15 3.99 13.67
C ALA A 61 -1.49 4.74 13.63
N GLU A 62 -2.32 4.50 12.61
CA GLU A 62 -3.67 5.08 12.50
C GLU A 62 -4.58 4.62 13.65
N GLU A 63 -4.57 3.34 14.03
CA GLU A 63 -5.36 2.83 15.16
C GLU A 63 -4.91 3.38 16.51
N VAL A 64 -3.61 3.54 16.74
CA VAL A 64 -3.06 4.12 17.97
C VAL A 64 -3.43 5.60 18.09
N ILE A 65 -3.33 6.35 16.99
CA ILE A 65 -3.74 7.77 16.96
C ILE A 65 -5.25 7.89 17.22
N ASP A 66 -6.09 7.06 16.58
CA ASP A 66 -7.55 7.09 16.77
C ASP A 66 -7.94 6.79 18.22
N LYS A 67 -7.39 5.70 18.80
CA LYS A 67 -7.63 5.34 20.21
C LYS A 67 -7.12 6.41 21.17
N GLY A 68 -5.93 6.95 20.94
CA GLY A 68 -5.35 8.01 21.76
C GLY A 68 -6.19 9.28 21.74
N THR A 69 -6.66 9.69 20.56
CA THR A 69 -7.52 10.87 20.39
C THR A 69 -8.87 10.67 21.09
N LYS A 70 -9.44 9.47 21.05
CA LYS A 70 -10.70 9.13 21.70
C LYS A 70 -10.58 9.13 23.23
N LEU A 71 -9.50 8.57 23.76
CA LEU A 71 -9.20 8.59 25.19
C LEU A 71 -8.95 10.02 25.70
N LEU A 72 -8.21 10.83 24.94
CA LEU A 72 -7.96 12.22 25.28
C LEU A 72 -9.26 13.04 25.36
N LYS A 73 -10.17 12.87 24.38
CA LYS A 73 -11.49 13.52 24.38
C LYS A 73 -12.37 13.11 25.56
N PHE A 74 -12.29 11.85 25.99
CA PHE A 74 -13.04 11.36 27.15
C PHE A 74 -12.51 11.89 28.49
N TRP A 75 -11.23 12.27 28.55
CA TRP A 75 -10.60 12.79 29.78
C TRP A 75 -10.68 14.31 29.94
N ILE A 76 -10.87 15.04 28.83
CA ILE A 76 -10.94 16.51 28.82
C ILE A 76 -12.39 17.04 28.70
N GLY A 77 -13.35 16.17 28.36
CA GLY A 77 -14.79 16.47 28.35
C GLY A 77 -15.49 15.95 29.60
#